data_AF-A0A3D1DYL6-F1
#
_entry.id   AF-A0A3D1DYL6-F1
#
_cell.length_a   1.000
_cell.length_b   1.000
_cell.length_c   1.000
_cell.angle_alpha   90.00
_cell.angle_beta   90.00
_cell.angle_gamma   90.00
#
_symmetry.space_group_name_H-M   'P 1'
#
loop_
_entity.id
_entity.type
_entity.pdbx_description
1 polymer ?
#
loop_
_entity_poly.entity_id
_entity_poly.type
_entity_poly.pdbx_seq_one_letter_code
_entity_poly.pdbx_strand_id
1 'polypeptide(L)'
;VTHDQVEAMTMADKIVVLQRGVIEQIGSPLELYRNPQNIFVAGFIGSPRMNLLEGSEAAAHNAHTIGIRPEHISISTDKGDWEGVVGVTEHLGSDTFFHVSCPAFTNPLTVRAG
;
A
#
# COMPACT_ATOMS: atom_id res chain seq x y z
N VAL A 1 21.57 -7.53 -4.53
CA VAL A 1 20.52 -7.53 -3.47
C VAL A 1 20.39 -6.10 -3.03
N THR A 2 19.21 -5.49 -3.19
CA THR A 2 18.95 -4.10 -2.80
C THR A 2 17.77 -4.05 -1.84
N HIS A 3 17.76 -3.04 -0.97
CA HIS A 3 16.62 -2.68 -0.14
C HIS A 3 15.86 -1.48 -0.72
N ASP A 4 16.38 -0.89 -1.79
CA ASP A 4 15.77 0.24 -2.48
C ASP A 4 14.73 -0.26 -3.47
N GLN A 5 13.47 0.09 -3.21
CA GLN A 5 12.33 -0.30 -4.02
C GLN A 5 12.36 0.37 -5.40
N VAL A 6 12.84 1.62 -5.50
CA VAL A 6 12.92 2.33 -6.78
C VAL A 6 13.94 1.66 -7.69
N GLU A 7 15.09 1.28 -7.13
CA GLU A 7 16.13 0.52 -7.83
C GLU A 7 15.57 -0.79 -8.40
N ALA A 8 14.92 -1.58 -7.54
CA ALA A 8 14.34 -2.86 -7.92
C ALA A 8 13.24 -2.72 -8.98
N MET A 9 12.36 -1.72 -8.83
CA MET A 9 11.20 -1.54 -9.70
C MET A 9 11.54 -0.99 -11.09
N THR A 10 12.66 -0.28 -11.23
CA THR A 10 13.01 0.42 -12.49
C THR A 10 14.05 -0.30 -13.33
N MET A 11 14.93 -1.11 -12.71
CA MET A 11 16.05 -1.73 -13.43
C MET A 11 15.93 -3.24 -13.62
N ALA A 12 15.10 -3.94 -12.83
CA ALA A 12 15.04 -5.40 -12.88
C ALA A 12 14.05 -5.89 -13.93
N ASP A 13 14.47 -6.84 -14.77
CA ASP A 13 13.53 -7.62 -15.60
C ASP A 13 12.68 -8.57 -14.75
N LYS A 14 13.25 -9.03 -13.63
CA LYS A 14 12.64 -9.96 -12.69
C LYS A 14 13.16 -9.71 -11.28
N ILE A 15 12.26 -9.71 -10.31
CA ILE A 15 12.54 -9.55 -8.90
C ILE A 15 12.19 -10.86 -8.19
N VAL A 16 13.05 -11.27 -7.25
CA VAL A 16 12.80 -12.38 -6.32
C VAL A 16 12.56 -11.77 -4.95
N VAL A 17 11.35 -11.92 -4.42
CA VAL A 17 10.97 -11.44 -3.09
C VAL A 17 11.21 -12.55 -2.08
N LEU A 18 11.97 -12.25 -1.03
CA LEU A 18 12.27 -13.21 0.03
C LEU A 18 11.76 -12.73 1.38
N GLN A 19 11.25 -13.65 2.18
CA GLN A 19 10.93 -13.43 3.59
C GLN A 19 11.58 -14.53 4.43
N ARG A 20 12.45 -14.14 5.37
CA ARG A 20 13.12 -15.08 6.30
C ARG A 20 13.82 -16.26 5.58
N GLY A 21 14.44 -15.98 4.42
CA GLY A 21 15.15 -16.98 3.62
C GLY A 21 14.26 -17.85 2.71
N VAL A 22 12.94 -17.64 2.72
CA VAL A 22 11.99 -18.32 1.83
C VAL A 22 11.62 -17.39 0.68
N ILE A 23 11.50 -17.94 -0.54
CA ILE A 23 11.02 -17.20 -1.70
C ILE A 23 9.49 -17.09 -1.59
N GLU A 24 9.00 -15.86 -1.52
CA GLU A 24 7.57 -15.56 -1.44
C GLU A 24 6.96 -15.42 -2.83
N GLN A 25 7.66 -14.72 -3.73
CA GLN A 25 7.21 -14.53 -5.11
C GLN A 25 8.39 -14.19 -6.03
N ILE A 26 8.29 -14.61 -7.28
CA ILE A 26 9.20 -14.24 -8.35
C ILE A 26 8.35 -13.69 -9.49
N GLY A 27 8.69 -12.50 -10.01
CA GLY A 27 7.93 -11.91 -11.10
C GLY A 27 8.58 -10.65 -11.65
N SER A 28 8.02 -10.09 -12.72
CA SER A 28 8.41 -8.75 -13.18
C SER A 28 8.02 -7.70 -12.13
N PRO A 29 8.66 -6.51 -12.09
CA PRO A 29 8.27 -5.44 -11.17
C PRO A 29 6.77 -5.14 -11.17
N LEU A 30 6.19 -5.03 -12.36
CA LEU A 30 4.78 -4.69 -12.52
C LEU A 30 3.85 -5.83 -12.10
N GLU A 31 4.25 -7.07 -12.31
CA GLU A 31 3.52 -8.25 -11.84
C GLU A 31 3.49 -8.32 -10.32
N LEU A 32 4.63 -8.12 -9.65
CA LEU A 32 4.69 -8.08 -8.19
C LEU A 32 3.84 -6.96 -7.61
N TYR A 33 3.81 -5.81 -8.28
CA TYR A 33 3.03 -4.65 -7.85
C TYR A 33 1.53 -4.85 -8.09
N ARG A 34 1.11 -5.40 -9.23
CA ARG A 34 -0.32 -5.55 -9.59
C ARG A 34 -0.96 -6.82 -9.02
N ASN A 35 -0.21 -7.92 -8.95
CA ASN A 35 -0.70 -9.25 -8.58
C ASN A 35 0.18 -9.88 -7.49
N PRO A 36 0.27 -9.26 -6.30
CA PRO A 36 0.97 -9.87 -5.18
C PRO A 36 0.30 -11.19 -4.77
N GLN A 37 1.08 -12.25 -4.57
CA GLN A 37 0.57 -13.59 -4.24
C GLN A 37 0.24 -13.76 -2.76
N ASN A 38 0.70 -12.85 -1.91
CA ASN A 38 0.39 -12.85 -0.48
C ASN A 38 0.50 -11.44 0.13
N ILE A 39 0.02 -11.31 1.37
CA ILE A 39 -0.04 -10.05 2.12
C ILE A 39 1.36 -9.46 2.33
N PHE A 40 2.38 -10.29 2.53
CA PHE A 40 3.74 -9.80 2.69
C PHE A 40 4.24 -9.12 1.41
N VAL A 41 4.10 -9.76 0.24
CA VAL A 41 4.49 -9.14 -1.03
C VAL A 41 3.67 -7.88 -1.31
N ALA A 42 2.37 -7.91 -1.02
CA ALA A 42 1.47 -6.76 -1.21
C ALA A 42 1.91 -5.54 -0.37
N GLY A 43 2.30 -5.76 0.88
CA GLY A 43 2.80 -4.72 1.78
C GLY A 43 4.27 -4.35 1.57
N PHE A 44 5.05 -5.21 0.92
CA PHE A 44 6.48 -4.99 0.68
C PHE A 44 6.77 -4.26 -0.63
N ILE A 45 6.01 -4.54 -1.70
CA ILE A 45 6.24 -3.97 -3.03
C ILE A 45 5.44 -2.68 -3.21
N GLY A 46 6.17 -1.59 -3.47
CA GLY A 46 5.65 -0.23 -3.62
C GLY A 46 6.04 0.67 -2.45
N SER A 47 6.25 1.95 -2.75
CA SER A 47 6.57 2.98 -1.76
C SER A 47 5.73 4.23 -2.04
N PRO A 48 4.85 4.66 -1.11
CA PRO A 48 4.61 4.06 0.20
C PRO A 48 3.95 2.68 0.14
N ARG A 49 3.93 1.97 1.29
CA ARG A 49 3.37 0.62 1.38
C ARG A 49 1.86 0.62 1.14
N MET A 50 1.35 -0.52 0.67
CA MET A 50 -0.10 -0.73 0.54
C MET A 50 -0.79 -0.64 1.91
N ASN A 51 -1.93 0.04 1.96
CA ASN A 51 -2.82 0.03 3.12
C ASN A 51 -3.46 -1.35 3.22
N LEU A 52 -3.28 -2.01 4.36
CA LEU A 52 -3.87 -3.32 4.65
C LEU A 52 -4.93 -3.13 5.72
N LEU A 53 -6.19 -3.38 5.35
CA LEU A 53 -7.38 -3.14 6.15
C LEU A 53 -7.97 -4.48 6.58
N GLU A 54 -8.28 -4.60 7.86
CA GLU A 54 -8.89 -5.78 8.46
C GLU A 54 -10.14 -5.39 9.26
N GLY A 55 -10.84 -6.36 9.82
CA GLY A 55 -12.00 -6.12 10.68
C GLY A 55 -13.32 -6.00 9.93
N SER A 56 -14.23 -5.17 10.43
CA SER A 56 -15.60 -5.06 9.91
C SER A 56 -15.65 -4.63 8.45
N GLU A 57 -14.73 -3.76 8.04
CA GLU A 57 -14.67 -3.29 6.65
C GLU A 57 -14.28 -4.42 5.70
N ALA A 58 -13.22 -5.18 6.03
CA ALA A 58 -12.83 -6.33 5.24
C ALA A 58 -13.95 -7.38 5.16
N ALA A 59 -14.62 -7.63 6.29
CA ALA A 59 -15.73 -8.55 6.37
C ALA A 59 -16.94 -8.11 5.51
N ALA A 60 -17.22 -6.81 5.42
CA ALA A 60 -18.28 -6.27 4.57
C ALA A 60 -18.06 -6.59 3.07
N HIS A 61 -16.81 -6.78 2.65
CA HIS A 61 -16.44 -7.19 1.29
C HIS A 61 -16.18 -8.70 1.15
N ASN A 62 -16.58 -9.52 2.13
CA ASN A 62 -16.28 -10.96 2.18
C ASN A 62 -14.77 -11.28 2.07
N ALA A 63 -13.92 -10.41 2.61
CA ALA A 63 -12.48 -10.57 2.64
C ALA A 63 -11.95 -10.67 4.07
N HIS A 64 -10.83 -11.36 4.28
CA HIS A 64 -10.11 -11.30 5.54
C HIS A 64 -9.31 -9.99 5.67
N THR A 65 -8.70 -9.57 4.56
CA THR A 65 -7.89 -8.35 4.46
C THR A 65 -8.17 -7.69 3.11
N ILE A 66 -8.34 -6.36 3.11
CA ILE A 66 -8.39 -5.55 1.89
C ILE A 66 -7.06 -4.81 1.74
N GLY A 67 -6.47 -4.88 0.55
CA GLY A 67 -5.26 -4.13 0.21
C GLY A 67 -5.56 -2.98 -0.74
N ILE A 68 -5.23 -1.75 -0.37
CA ILE A 68 -5.43 -0.55 -1.22
C ILE A 68 -4.14 0.27 -1.25
N ARG A 69 -3.64 0.56 -2.45
CA ARG A 69 -2.43 1.38 -2.59
C ARG A 69 -2.74 2.87 -2.31
N PRO A 70 -1.81 3.64 -1.73
CA PRO A 70 -2.03 5.06 -1.42
C PRO A 70 -2.53 5.89 -2.60
N GLU A 71 -2.03 5.62 -3.81
CA GLU A 71 -2.39 6.25 -5.08
C GLU A 71 -3.75 5.81 -5.63
N HIS A 72 -4.38 4.79 -5.03
CA HIS A 72 -5.70 4.29 -5.41
C HIS A 72 -6.81 4.74 -4.46
N ILE A 73 -6.50 5.58 -3.47
CA ILE A 73 -7.48 6.17 -2.57
C ILE A 73 -7.70 7.63 -3.00
N SER A 74 -8.94 7.99 -3.27
CA SER A 74 -9.32 9.38 -3.58
C SER A 74 -9.67 10.14 -2.30
N ILE A 75 -9.34 11.43 -2.26
CA ILE A 75 -9.65 12.32 -1.13
C ILE A 75 -10.76 13.27 -1.54
N SER A 76 -11.71 13.53 -0.64
CA SER A 76 -12.79 14.51 -0.80
C SER A 76 -12.94 15.31 0.49
N THR A 77 -13.22 16.61 0.36
CA THR A 77 -13.56 17.48 1.50
C THR A 77 -15.05 17.46 1.84
N ASP A 78 -15.88 16.82 1.01
CA ASP A 78 -17.34 16.87 1.13
C ASP A 78 -17.93 15.58 1.69
N LYS A 79 -17.62 14.43 1.06
CA LYS A 79 -18.12 13.11 1.44
C LYS A 79 -17.17 12.01 0.94
N GLY A 80 -17.04 10.93 1.71
CA GLY A 80 -16.33 9.71 1.33
C GLY A 80 -16.93 8.48 2.01
N ASP A 81 -16.48 7.29 1.62
CA ASP A 81 -16.87 6.02 2.27
C ASP A 81 -16.36 5.96 3.71
N TRP A 82 -15.20 6.58 3.96
CA TRP A 82 -14.60 6.71 5.28
C TRP A 82 -14.25 8.17 5.57
N GLU A 83 -14.47 8.57 6.82
CA GLU A 83 -14.10 9.89 7.32
C GLU A 83 -12.93 9.76 8.29
N GLY A 84 -12.01 10.71 8.24
CA GLY A 84 -10.82 10.69 9.08
C GLY A 84 -10.15 12.05 9.18
N VAL A 85 -9.17 12.13 10.07
CA VAL A 85 -8.41 13.35 10.35
C VAL A 85 -6.98 13.15 9.86
N VAL A 86 -6.47 14.10 9.07
CA VAL A 86 -5.06 14.12 8.66
C VAL A 86 -4.21 14.37 9.90
N GLY A 87 -3.40 13.38 10.28
CA GLY A 87 -2.48 13.49 11.41
C GLY A 87 -1.09 13.98 11.00
N VAL A 88 -0.57 13.45 9.88
CA VAL A 88 0.75 13.80 9.36
C VAL A 88 0.64 14.07 7.86
N THR A 89 1.36 15.09 7.41
CA THR A 89 1.54 15.42 6.00
C THR A 89 3.01 15.31 5.64
N GLU A 90 3.31 14.55 4.60
CA GLU A 90 4.66 14.42 4.04
C GLU A 90 4.71 15.04 2.64
N HIS A 91 5.63 15.98 2.43
CA HIS A 91 5.83 16.64 1.14
C HIS A 91 7.12 16.17 0.49
N LEU A 92 7.02 15.43 -0.61
CA LEU A 92 8.15 14.80 -1.30
C LEU A 92 8.34 15.38 -2.71
N GLY A 93 8.16 16.69 -2.85
CA GLY A 93 8.28 17.39 -4.12
C GLY A 93 7.01 17.28 -4.97
N SER A 94 6.97 16.33 -5.92
CA SER A 94 5.82 16.12 -6.82
C SER A 94 4.61 15.50 -6.13
N ASP A 95 4.86 14.74 -5.07
CA ASP A 95 3.84 13.98 -4.35
C ASP A 95 3.71 14.52 -2.93
N THR A 96 2.46 14.59 -2.46
CA THR A 96 2.15 14.80 -1.04
C THR A 96 1.46 13.55 -0.53
N PHE A 97 1.83 13.07 0.66
CA PHE A 97 1.17 11.96 1.31
C PHE A 97 0.52 12.42 2.61
N PHE A 98 -0.72 12.00 2.84
CA PHE A 98 -1.43 12.20 4.09
C PHE A 98 -1.51 10.89 4.85
N HIS A 99 -1.21 10.94 6.14
CA HIS A 99 -1.52 9.85 7.08
C HIS A 99 -2.80 10.21 7.81
N VAL A 100 -3.88 9.54 7.44
CA VAL A 100 -5.25 9.84 7.88
C VAL A 100 -5.66 8.84 8.96
N SER A 101 -5.94 9.34 10.15
CA SER A 101 -6.53 8.54 11.23
C SER A 101 -8.04 8.44 10.99
N CYS A 102 -8.54 7.22 10.81
CA CYS A 102 -9.95 6.96 10.55
C CYS A 102 -10.52 6.06 11.66
N PRO A 103 -11.69 6.38 12.25
CA PRO A 103 -12.29 5.55 13.29
C PRO A 103 -12.61 4.11 12.86
N ALA A 104 -12.77 3.87 11.55
CA ALA A 104 -13.04 2.54 11.00
C ALA A 104 -11.81 1.61 11.07
N PHE A 105 -10.60 2.15 11.23
CA PHE A 105 -9.35 1.39 11.16
C PHE A 105 -8.47 1.64 12.38
N THR A 106 -7.75 0.60 12.81
CA THR A 106 -6.81 0.73 13.94
C THR A 106 -5.55 1.51 13.57
N ASN A 107 -5.09 1.37 12.32
CA ASN A 107 -3.88 2.02 11.83
C ASN A 107 -4.24 3.19 10.90
N PRO A 108 -3.44 4.27 10.87
CA PRO A 108 -3.62 5.34 9.91
C PRO A 108 -3.52 4.84 8.47
N LEU A 109 -4.34 5.42 7.59
CA LEU A 109 -4.26 5.22 6.15
C LEU A 109 -3.24 6.18 5.55
N THR A 110 -2.33 5.68 4.71
CA THR A 110 -1.50 6.52 3.86
C THR A 110 -2.21 6.75 2.54
N VAL A 111 -2.44 8.01 2.17
CA VAL A 111 -3.10 8.40 0.92
C VAL A 111 -2.22 9.37 0.15
N ARG A 112 -2.12 9.20 -1.17
CA ARG A 112 -1.43 10.17 -2.02
C ARG A 112 -2.38 11.32 -2.34
N ALA A 113 -2.03 12.52 -1.91
CA ALA A 113 -2.72 13.76 -2.24
C ALA A 113 -2.05 14.41 -3.47
N GLY A 114 -2.78 14.45 -4.58
CA GLY A 114 -2.35 15.05 -5.84
C GLY A 114 -3.51 15.20 -6.80
#